data_AF-X1EPJ1-F1
#
_entry.id   AF-X1EPJ1-F1
#
_cell.length_a   1.000
_cell.length_b   1.000
_cell.length_c   1.000
_cell.angle_alpha   90.00
_cell.angle_beta   90.00
_cell.angle_gamma   90.00
#
_symmetry.space_group_name_H-M   'P 1'
#
loop_
_entity.id
_entity.type
_entity.pdbx_description
1 polymer ?
#
loop_
_entity_poly.entity_id
_entity_poly.type
_entity_poly.pdbx_seq_one_letter_code
_entity_poly.pdbx_strand_id
1 'polypeptide(L)' 'MKAILKGQVLAESEETVVVEANHYFPSSSINKEYFIESDTKTSCPWKGEASYY' A
#
# COMPACT_ATOMS: atom_id res chain seq x y z
N MET A 1 -10.70 6.03 4.47
CA MET A 1 -10.71 4.84 3.58
C MET A 1 -10.16 3.64 4.33
N LYS A 2 -10.65 2.41 4.08
CA LYS A 2 -10.11 1.16 4.66
C LYS A 2 -9.82 0.14 3.57
N ALA A 3 -8.65 -0.50 3.64
CA ALA A 3 -8.33 -1.70 2.86
C ALA A 3 -8.58 -2.93 3.73
N ILE A 4 -9.54 -3.77 3.34
CA ILE A 4 -9.99 -4.92 4.15
C ILE A 4 -9.81 -6.21 3.38
N LEU A 5 -9.18 -7.19 4.02
CA LEU A 5 -9.04 -8.55 3.50
C LEU A 5 -9.46 -9.55 4.58
N LYS A 6 -10.43 -10.42 4.24
CA LYS A 6 -10.96 -11.46 5.16
C LYS A 6 -11.36 -10.93 6.55
N GLY A 7 -11.88 -9.70 6.61
CA GLY A 7 -12.29 -9.05 7.86
C GLY A 7 -11.18 -8.26 8.57
N GLN A 8 -9.92 -8.42 8.19
CA GLN A 8 -8.80 -7.66 8.77
C GLN A 8 -8.56 -6.36 8.01
N VAL A 9 -8.34 -5.29 8.78
CA VAL A 9 -7.99 -3.97 8.25
C VAL A 9 -6.48 -3.94 8.02
N LEU A 10 -6.07 -3.97 6.75
CA LEU A 10 -4.66 -3.93 6.34
C LEU A 10 -4.11 -2.50 6.34
N ALA A 11 -4.96 -1.52 6.01
CA ALA A 11 -4.62 -0.10 6.07
C ALA A 11 -5.88 0.75 6.29
N GLU A 12 -5.75 1.84 7.05
CA GLU A 12 -6.81 2.80 7.29
C GLU A 12 -6.27 4.23 7.37
N SER A 13 -6.77 5.11 6.51
CA SER A 13 -6.41 6.53 6.52
C SER A 13 -7.45 7.36 5.79
N GLU A 14 -7.60 8.62 6.19
CA GLU A 14 -8.34 9.64 5.45
C GLU A 14 -7.44 10.37 4.43
N GLU A 15 -6.13 10.24 4.55
CA GLU A 15 -5.11 10.96 3.77
C GLU A 15 -4.57 10.12 2.60
N THR A 16 -5.44 9.38 1.92
CA THR A 16 -5.02 8.59 0.74
C THR A 16 -4.82 9.50 -0.48
N VAL A 17 -3.82 9.21 -1.30
CA VAL A 17 -3.65 9.85 -2.61
C VAL A 17 -4.24 8.96 -3.70
N VAL A 18 -4.99 9.54 -4.64
CA VAL A 18 -5.53 8.80 -5.78
C VAL A 18 -4.63 8.97 -6.99
N VAL A 19 -4.13 7.86 -7.54
CA VAL A 19 -3.30 7.81 -8.74
C VAL A 19 -3.87 6.75 -9.67
N GLU A 20 -4.17 7.12 -10.92
CA GLU A 20 -4.75 6.20 -11.92
C GLU A 20 -5.99 5.45 -11.38
N ALA A 21 -6.89 6.17 -10.70
CA ALA A 21 -8.09 5.63 -10.03
C ALA A 21 -7.83 4.61 -8.88
N ASN A 22 -6.57 4.45 -8.44
CA ASN A 22 -6.20 3.61 -7.29
C ASN A 22 -5.89 4.48 -6.06
N HIS A 23 -6.27 4.00 -4.87
CA HIS A 23 -5.93 4.65 -3.61
C HIS A 23 -4.57 4.18 -3.09
N TYR A 24 -3.67 5.12 -2.81
CA TYR A 24 -2.39 4.91 -2.18
C TYR A 24 -2.46 5.39 -0.72
N PHE A 25 -2.20 4.46 0.19
CA PHE A 25 -2.19 4.72 1.63
C PHE A 25 -0.81 5.23 2.06
N PRO A 26 -0.74 6.19 3.01
CA PRO A 26 0.51 6.52 3.68
C PRO A 26 1.14 5.28 4.32
N SER A 27 2.46 5.14 4.28
CA SER A 27 3.16 3.98 4.85
C SER A 27 2.97 3.83 6.36
N SER A 28 2.68 4.92 7.08
CA SER A 28 2.35 4.92 8.50
C SER A 28 0.95 4.35 8.81
N SER A 29 0.08 4.25 7.81
CA SER A 29 -1.31 3.83 7.97
C SER A 29 -1.57 2.34 7.71
N ILE A 30 -0.51 1.58 7.38
CA ILE A 30 -0.60 0.12 7.19
C ILE A 30 -0.40 -0.60 8.53
N ASN A 31 -1.17 -1.66 8.76
CA ASN A 31 -0.96 -2.57 9.89
C ASN A 31 0.16 -3.56 9.56
N LYS A 32 1.40 -3.19 9.91
CA LYS A 32 2.62 -3.95 9.59
C LYS A 32 2.62 -5.41 10.07
N GLU A 33 1.81 -5.77 11.06
CA GLU A 33 1.66 -7.16 11.53
C GLU A 33 1.16 -8.13 10.44
N TYR A 34 0.52 -7.62 9.38
CA TYR A 34 0.03 -8.42 8.26
C TYR A 34 0.96 -8.41 7.04
N PHE A 35 2.15 -7.81 7.14
CA PHE A 35 3.10 -7.65 6.05
C PHE A 35 4.46 -8.24 6.43
N ILE A 36 5.15 -8.83 5.46
CA ILE A 36 6.53 -9.31 5.60
C ILE A 36 7.41 -8.40 4.73
N GLU A 37 8.71 -8.32 4.99
CA GLU A 37 9.60 -7.60 4.08
C GLU A 37 9.95 -8.48 2.87
N SER A 38 9.96 -7.89 1.68
CA SER A 38 10.34 -8.57 0.44
C SER A 38 11.43 -7.78 -0.27
N ASP A 39 12.44 -8.49 -0.76
CA ASP A 39 13.47 -7.90 -1.64
C ASP A 39 12.95 -7.65 -3.06
N THR A 40 11.70 -8.02 -3.34
CA THR A 40 11.10 -7.89 -4.67
C THR A 40 10.87 -6.42 -5.01
N LYS A 41 11.40 -6.03 -6.18
CA LYS A 41 11.25 -4.68 -6.73
C LYS A 41 10.87 -4.73 -8.19
N THR A 42 10.02 -3.81 -8.62
CA THR A 42 9.67 -3.63 -10.04
C THR A 42 9.82 -2.17 -10.43
N SER A 43 10.07 -1.92 -11.72
CA SER A 43 10.25 -0.56 -12.25
C SER A 43 9.17 -0.22 -13.26
N CYS A 44 8.60 0.97 -13.12
CA CYS A 44 7.63 1.55 -14.05
C CYS A 44 8.19 2.88 -14.59
N PRO A 45 8.21 3.10 -15.92
CA PRO A 45 8.83 4.29 -16.50
C PRO A 45 8.29 5.64 -15.98
N TRP A 46 7.03 5.68 -15.53
CA TRP A 46 6.40 6.92 -15.04
C TRP A 46 6.09 6.94 -13.54
N LYS A 47 6.11 5.79 -12.86
CA LYS A 47 5.86 5.70 -11.40
C LYS A 47 7.13 5.47 -10.58
N GLY A 48 8.25 5.13 -11.23
CA GLY A 48 9.51 4.82 -10.56
C GLY A 48 9.60 3.37 -10.09
N GLU A 49 10.39 3.14 -9.03
CA GLU A 49 10.60 1.82 -8.42
C GLU A 49 9.50 1.53 -7.39
N ALA A 50 8.88 0.36 -7.48
CA ALA A 50 7.94 -0.16 -6.49
C ALA A 50 8.63 -1.23 -5.63
N SER A 51 8.51 -1.09 -4.31
CA SER A 51 8.89 -2.11 -3.33
C SER A 51 7.67 -2.92 -2.90
N TYR A 52 7.87 -4.20 -2.63
CA TYR A 52 6.82 -5.09 -2.17
C TYR A 52 7.05 -5.51 -0.71
N TYR A 53 5.98 -5.97 -0.09
CA TYR A 53 5.94 -6.62 1.22
C TYR A 53 5.56 -8.08 1.01
#